data_AF-A0A967SU18-F1
#
_entry.id   AF-A0A967SU18-F1
#
_cell.length_a   1.000
_cell.length_b   1.000
_cell.length_c   1.000
_cell.angle_alpha   90.00
_cell.angle_beta   90.00
_cell.angle_gamma   90.00
#
_symmetry.space_group_name_H-M   'P 1'
#
loop_
_entity.id
_entity.type
_entity.pdbx_description
1 polymer ?
#
loop_
_entity_poly.entity_id
_entity_poly.type
_entity_poly.pdbx_seq_one_letter_code
_entity_poly.pdbx_strand_id
1 'polypeptide(L)'
;FKLDSRVDSLDYNTILGAFIYETINEEFDIEFSQRLANPFNAQYVAQPWYTPGNIEFFNMTSSSQTSHSFEWRPDRIIFSSWDGHSDTPIPGTLIHTWTYTGEDIPIPGGERMIFNLYLFGGEAPIQGIGDEVIITSFEYAY
;
A
#
# COMPACT_ATOMS: atom_id res chain seq x y z
N PHE A 1 -3.99 -3.04 -8.28
CA PHE A 1 -5.41 -2.86 -7.86
C PHE A 1 -5.81 -1.41 -8.01
N LYS A 2 -7.11 -1.15 -8.09
CA LYS A 2 -7.68 0.20 -8.28
C LYS A 2 -8.60 0.53 -7.10
N LEU A 3 -8.49 1.74 -6.58
CA LEU A 3 -9.31 2.24 -5.47
C LEU A 3 -10.23 3.37 -5.95
N ASP A 4 -11.43 3.46 -5.38
CA ASP A 4 -12.32 4.61 -5.55
C ASP A 4 -12.70 5.20 -4.19
N SER A 5 -11.68 5.67 -3.45
CA SER A 5 -11.81 6.19 -2.10
C SER A 5 -10.69 7.17 -1.77
N ARG A 6 -10.99 8.15 -0.91
CA ARG A 6 -10.05 9.18 -0.46
C ARG A 6 -9.11 8.62 0.62
N VAL A 7 -8.15 7.81 0.18
CA VAL A 7 -7.19 7.15 1.10
C VAL A 7 -6.17 8.13 1.71
N ASP A 8 -6.03 9.34 1.17
CA ASP A 8 -5.22 10.41 1.78
C ASP A 8 -5.81 10.93 3.11
N SER A 9 -7.12 10.73 3.30
CA SER A 9 -7.89 11.30 4.41
C SER A 9 -8.63 10.26 5.24
N LEU A 10 -8.15 9.00 5.28
CA LEU A 10 -8.63 8.03 6.26
C LEU A 10 -8.53 8.60 7.68
N ASP A 11 -9.45 8.22 8.56
CA ASP A 11 -9.36 8.59 9.98
C ASP A 11 -7.99 8.18 10.51
N TYR A 12 -7.45 8.98 11.43
CA TYR A 12 -6.12 8.77 11.96
C TYR A 12 -5.93 7.35 12.49
N ASN A 13 -6.93 6.72 13.10
CA ASN A 13 -6.81 5.36 13.63
C ASN A 13 -7.06 4.25 12.59
N THR A 14 -7.50 4.58 11.37
CA THR A 14 -7.76 3.62 10.31
C THR A 14 -6.48 3.27 9.54
N ILE A 15 -6.36 1.98 9.20
CA ILE A 15 -5.30 1.46 8.33
C ILE A 15 -5.93 0.61 7.24
N LEU A 16 -5.62 0.94 5.99
CA LEU A 16 -5.83 0.06 4.84
C LEU A 16 -4.49 -0.58 4.50
N GLY A 17 -4.38 -1.89 4.69
CA GLY A 17 -3.24 -2.68 4.23
C GLY A 17 -3.60 -3.45 2.96
N ALA A 18 -2.75 -3.34 1.95
CA ALA A 18 -2.83 -4.12 0.71
C ALA A 18 -1.49 -4.80 0.48
N PHE A 19 -1.45 -6.13 0.61
CA PHE A 19 -0.17 -6.81 0.79
C PHE A 19 -0.13 -8.20 0.15
N ILE A 20 1.06 -8.59 -0.29
CA ILE A 20 1.37 -9.94 -0.73
C ILE A 20 1.95 -10.68 0.48
N TYR A 21 1.35 -11.81 0.84
CA TYR A 21 1.65 -12.52 2.09
C TYR A 21 1.84 -14.02 1.87
N GLU A 22 2.93 -14.56 2.40
CA GLU A 22 3.07 -16.00 2.69
C GLU A 22 3.32 -16.24 4.19
N THR A 23 4.29 -15.53 4.77
CA THR A 23 4.61 -15.55 6.20
C THR A 23 4.97 -14.14 6.71
N ILE A 24 5.16 -13.98 8.03
CA ILE A 24 5.44 -12.68 8.65
C ILE A 24 6.72 -11.97 8.16
N ASN A 25 7.67 -12.72 7.58
CA ASN A 25 8.90 -12.16 7.01
C ASN A 25 8.92 -12.26 5.47
N GLU A 26 7.86 -12.77 4.87
CA GLU A 26 7.72 -12.98 3.43
C GLU A 26 6.49 -12.19 2.98
N GLU A 27 6.60 -10.87 3.13
CA GLU A 27 5.51 -9.94 2.95
C GLU A 27 6.01 -8.59 2.43
N PHE A 28 5.21 -7.98 1.55
CA PHE A 28 5.40 -6.59 1.16
C PHE A 28 4.06 -5.90 0.91
N ASP A 29 4.01 -4.62 1.24
CA ASP A 29 2.78 -3.89 1.49
C ASP A 29 2.74 -2.55 0.76
N ILE A 30 1.53 -2.14 0.38
CA ILE A 30 1.15 -0.74 0.27
C ILE A 30 0.16 -0.47 1.39
N GLU A 31 0.54 0.39 2.34
CA GLU A 31 -0.32 0.76 3.46
C GLU A 31 -0.71 2.23 3.38
N PHE A 32 -1.99 2.50 3.61
CA PHE A 32 -2.54 3.86 3.69
C PHE A 32 -2.97 4.12 5.12
N SER A 33 -2.25 5.02 5.80
CA SER A 33 -2.50 5.38 7.18
C SER A 33 -1.68 6.61 7.58
N GLN A 34 -2.34 7.61 8.17
CA GLN A 34 -1.66 8.70 8.85
C GLN A 34 -0.97 8.23 10.15
N ARG A 35 -1.49 7.17 10.80
CA ARG A 35 -0.92 6.64 12.04
C ARG A 35 0.41 5.95 11.82
N LEU A 36 0.51 5.14 10.77
CA LEU A 36 1.73 4.40 10.47
C LEU A 36 2.77 5.30 9.77
N ALA A 37 2.32 6.24 8.92
CA ALA A 37 3.22 6.99 8.04
C ALA A 37 3.54 8.44 8.48
N ASN A 38 3.08 8.91 9.63
CA ASN A 38 3.22 10.31 10.07
C ASN A 38 4.65 10.88 9.90
N PRO A 39 4.84 12.06 9.26
CA PRO A 39 3.84 13.05 8.84
C PRO A 39 3.18 12.80 7.47
N PHE A 40 3.47 11.66 6.84
CA PHE A 40 2.84 11.23 5.62
C PHE A 40 1.53 10.48 5.88
N ASN A 41 0.87 10.00 4.82
CA ASN A 41 -0.37 9.24 4.92
C ASN A 41 -0.31 7.87 4.21
N ALA A 42 0.83 7.49 3.64
CA ALA A 42 1.04 6.18 3.04
C ALA A 42 2.49 5.72 3.14
N GLN A 43 2.68 4.41 3.03
CA GLN A 43 4.00 3.80 2.99
C GLN A 43 4.02 2.55 2.11
N TYR A 44 5.19 2.29 1.51
CA TYR A 44 5.54 0.99 0.96
C TYR A 44 6.44 0.27 1.96
N VAL A 45 6.22 -1.03 2.15
CA VAL A 45 6.93 -1.81 3.16
C VAL A 45 7.40 -3.13 2.56
N ALA A 46 8.64 -3.51 2.85
CA ALA A 46 9.11 -4.89 2.77
C ALA A 46 9.29 -5.42 4.19
N GLN A 47 8.68 -6.54 4.56
CA GLN A 47 8.85 -7.08 5.91
C GLN A 47 10.23 -7.72 6.07
N PRO A 48 10.89 -7.59 7.24
CA PRO A 48 10.39 -6.92 8.44
C PRO A 48 10.57 -5.39 8.39
N TRP A 49 9.51 -4.66 8.76
CA TRP A 49 9.46 -3.19 8.72
C TRP A 49 10.54 -2.47 9.55
N TYR A 50 11.09 -3.13 10.58
CA TYR A 50 12.12 -2.55 11.44
C TYR A 50 13.53 -2.61 10.85
N THR A 51 13.73 -3.31 9.73
CA THR A 51 15.02 -3.29 9.01
C THR A 51 15.21 -1.92 8.36
N PRO A 52 16.35 -1.24 8.59
CA PRO A 52 16.63 0.04 7.94
C PRO A 52 16.58 -0.08 6.41
N GLY A 53 15.79 0.78 5.76
CA GLY A 53 15.62 0.79 4.31
C GLY A 53 14.45 -0.04 3.79
N ASN A 54 13.68 -0.69 4.66
CA ASN A 54 12.51 -1.48 4.26
C ASN A 54 11.19 -0.70 4.20
N ILE A 55 11.20 0.59 4.56
CA ILE A 55 10.01 1.45 4.47
C ILE A 55 10.33 2.67 3.61
N GLU A 56 9.41 2.97 2.69
CA GLU A 56 9.37 4.22 1.93
C GLU A 56 8.06 4.95 2.22
N PHE A 57 8.14 6.11 2.86
CA PHE A 57 6.98 6.95 3.19
C PHE A 57 6.65 7.94 2.06
N PHE A 58 5.37 8.17 1.79
CA PHE A 58 4.93 9.11 0.76
C PHE A 58 3.51 9.63 1.01
N ASN A 59 3.12 10.68 0.30
CA ASN A 59 1.78 11.24 0.37
C ASN A 59 0.92 10.85 -0.83
N MET A 60 -0.27 10.34 -0.55
CA MET A 60 -1.36 10.25 -1.50
C MET A 60 -1.92 11.63 -1.84
N THR A 61 -2.44 11.75 -3.06
CA THR A 61 -3.19 12.92 -3.53
C THR A 61 -4.62 12.89 -2.98
N SER A 62 -5.35 13.98 -3.15
CA SER A 62 -6.77 14.06 -2.83
C SER A 62 -7.69 13.41 -3.87
N SER A 63 -7.16 12.57 -4.76
CA SER A 63 -7.96 11.81 -5.72
C SER A 63 -8.68 10.66 -5.01
N SER A 64 -9.93 10.39 -5.38
CA SER A 64 -10.59 9.13 -4.98
C SER A 64 -10.18 7.98 -5.90
N GLN A 65 -9.91 8.27 -7.18
CA GLN A 65 -9.54 7.26 -8.16
C GLN A 65 -8.04 7.16 -8.25
N THR A 66 -7.50 6.05 -7.77
CA THR A 66 -6.07 5.76 -7.79
C THR A 66 -5.83 4.31 -8.18
N SER A 67 -4.65 4.06 -8.73
CA SER A 67 -4.20 2.73 -9.12
C SER A 67 -2.86 2.45 -8.45
N HIS A 68 -2.66 1.20 -8.06
CA HIS A 68 -1.53 0.75 -7.27
C HIS A 68 -1.02 -0.60 -7.78
N SER A 69 0.29 -0.81 -7.79
CA SER A 69 0.88 -2.06 -8.26
C SER A 69 2.15 -2.45 -7.52
N PHE A 70 2.38 -3.77 -7.53
CA PHE A 70 3.66 -4.39 -7.27
C PHE A 70 4.17 -5.01 -8.58
N GLU A 71 5.41 -4.73 -8.96
CA GLU A 71 6.15 -5.57 -9.91
C GLU A 71 7.24 -6.30 -9.13
N TRP A 72 7.04 -7.60 -8.91
CA TRP A 72 7.96 -8.42 -8.14
C TRP A 72 8.82 -9.28 -9.05
N ARG A 73 10.13 -9.25 -8.78
CA ARG A 73 11.15 -10.03 -9.48
C ARG A 73 12.14 -10.59 -8.46
N PRO A 74 12.97 -11.58 -8.87
CA PRO A 74 13.96 -12.16 -7.97
C PRO A 74 14.97 -11.18 -7.37
N ASP A 75 15.20 -10.03 -8.03
CA ASP A 75 16.21 -9.04 -7.64
C ASP A 75 15.62 -7.70 -7.15
N ARG A 76 14.30 -7.52 -7.25
CA ARG A 76 13.64 -6.27 -6.85
C ARG A 76 12.13 -6.38 -6.68
N ILE A 77 11.57 -5.42 -5.95
CA ILE A 77 10.13 -5.11 -5.94
C ILE A 77 9.98 -3.65 -6.36
N ILE A 78 9.12 -3.38 -7.35
CA ILE A 78 8.76 -2.02 -7.73
C ILE A 78 7.33 -1.75 -7.25
N PHE A 79 7.21 -0.79 -6.36
CA PHE A 79 5.95 -0.25 -5.89
C PHE A 79 5.59 0.97 -6.73
N SER A 80 4.33 1.12 -7.12
CA SER A 80 3.87 2.29 -7.85
C SER A 80 2.44 2.64 -7.46
N SER A 81 2.19 3.95 -7.33
CA SER A 81 0.86 4.53 -7.12
C SER A 81 0.67 5.71 -8.06
N TRP A 82 -0.48 5.80 -8.70
CA TRP A 82 -0.82 6.89 -9.62
C TRP A 82 -2.29 7.29 -9.58
N ASP A 83 -2.56 8.53 -9.98
CA ASP A 83 -3.91 9.07 -10.13
C ASP A 83 -4.63 8.43 -11.33
N GLY A 84 -5.93 8.20 -11.14
CA GLY A 84 -6.83 7.64 -12.12
C GLY A 84 -6.86 6.11 -12.14
N HIS A 85 -7.88 5.57 -12.81
CA HIS A 85 -8.01 4.14 -13.10
C HIS A 85 -7.38 3.82 -14.45
N SER A 86 -6.08 3.59 -14.46
CA SER A 86 -5.34 3.11 -15.64
C SER A 86 -4.44 1.96 -15.25
N ASP A 87 -4.10 1.09 -16.20
CA ASP A 87 -3.28 -0.10 -15.91
C ASP A 87 -1.80 0.27 -15.71
N THR A 88 -1.37 1.37 -16.31
CA THR A 88 -0.05 1.97 -16.12
C THR A 88 -0.19 3.47 -15.89
N PRO A 89 0.78 4.12 -15.21
CA PRO A 89 0.78 5.56 -15.03
C PRO A 89 0.90 6.27 -16.38
N ILE A 90 0.03 7.25 -16.62
CA ILE A 90 0.13 8.14 -17.78
C ILE A 90 0.97 9.37 -17.39
N PRO A 91 1.54 10.12 -18.36
CA PRO A 91 2.36 11.28 -18.04
C PRO A 91 1.63 12.28 -17.13
N GLY A 92 2.23 12.58 -15.98
CA GLY A 92 1.69 13.54 -15.01
C GLY A 92 0.76 12.95 -13.95
N THR A 93 0.48 11.64 -13.93
CA THR A 93 -0.36 11.02 -12.89
C THR A 93 0.40 10.22 -11.83
N LEU A 94 1.71 10.00 -12.02
CA LEU A 94 2.52 9.27 -11.03
C LEU A 94 2.52 10.02 -9.69
N ILE A 95 2.04 9.35 -8.64
CA ILE A 95 2.04 9.86 -7.27
C ILE A 95 3.38 9.53 -6.63
N HIS A 96 3.72 8.24 -6.59
CA HIS A 96 4.99 7.77 -6.02
C HIS A 96 5.42 6.43 -6.59
N THR A 97 6.72 6.20 -6.67
CA THR A 97 7.30 4.89 -7.02
C THR A 97 8.55 4.64 -6.21
N TRP A 98 8.78 3.36 -5.90
CA TRP A 98 9.95 2.92 -5.17
C TRP A 98 10.42 1.57 -5.70
N THR A 99 11.73 1.45 -5.92
CA THR A 99 12.38 0.17 -6.26
C THR A 99 13.14 -0.31 -5.04
N TYR A 100 12.62 -1.35 -4.39
CA TYR A 100 13.30 -2.05 -3.32
C TYR A 100 14.26 -3.10 -3.89
N THR A 101 15.52 -3.04 -3.48
CA THR A 101 16.58 -3.99 -3.85
C THR A 101 17.34 -4.49 -2.61
N GLY A 102 16.68 -4.48 -1.45
CA GLY A 102 17.28 -4.95 -0.20
C GLY A 102 17.30 -6.47 -0.11
N GLU A 103 17.70 -6.97 1.07
CA GLU A 103 17.89 -8.41 1.29
C GLU A 103 16.56 -9.15 1.58
N ASP A 104 15.50 -8.44 1.93
CA ASP A 104 14.22 -9.01 2.36
C ASP A 104 13.21 -9.12 1.20
N ILE A 105 13.66 -9.59 0.04
CA ILE A 105 12.79 -9.91 -1.10
C ILE A 105 12.26 -11.34 -0.90
N PRO A 106 10.94 -11.56 -0.79
CA PRO A 106 10.42 -12.91 -0.61
C PRO A 106 10.76 -13.83 -1.78
N ILE A 107 10.82 -15.13 -1.51
CA ILE A 107 10.98 -16.18 -2.53
C ILE A 107 9.57 -16.60 -2.98
N PRO A 108 9.25 -16.60 -4.29
CA PRO A 108 7.95 -17.08 -4.78
C PRO A 108 7.65 -18.52 -4.38
N GLY A 109 6.46 -18.80 -3.85
CA GLY A 109 6.15 -20.13 -3.31
C GLY A 109 4.68 -20.41 -3.02
N GLY A 110 3.96 -19.46 -2.44
CA GLY A 110 2.57 -19.65 -2.03
C GLY A 110 1.81 -18.38 -1.66
N GLU A 111 2.35 -17.23 -2.05
CA GLU A 111 1.87 -15.92 -1.63
C GLU A 111 0.46 -15.57 -2.13
N ARG A 112 -0.25 -14.76 -1.35
CA ARG A 112 -1.61 -14.28 -1.68
C ARG A 112 -1.67 -12.78 -1.56
N MET A 113 -2.42 -12.15 -2.46
CA MET A 113 -2.86 -10.78 -2.25
C MET A 113 -3.96 -10.74 -1.19
N ILE A 114 -3.76 -9.94 -0.15
CA ILE A 114 -4.72 -9.72 0.92
C ILE A 114 -4.96 -8.22 1.04
N PHE A 115 -6.22 -7.87 1.31
CA PHE A 115 -6.62 -6.52 1.68
C PHE A 115 -7.25 -6.58 3.08
N ASN A 116 -6.86 -5.67 3.96
CA ASN A 116 -7.51 -5.49 5.25
C ASN A 116 -7.80 -4.00 5.50
N LEU A 117 -8.89 -3.74 6.21
CA LEU A 117 -9.24 -2.42 6.72
C LEU A 117 -9.48 -2.59 8.22
N TYR A 118 -8.66 -1.96 9.04
CA TYR A 118 -8.67 -2.17 10.49
C TYR A 118 -8.34 -0.91 11.28
N LEU A 119 -8.63 -0.96 12.58
CA LEU A 119 -8.34 0.10 13.52
C LEU A 119 -7.03 -0.21 14.26
N PHE A 120 -6.11 0.75 14.29
CA PHE A 120 -4.84 0.61 15.00
C PHE A 120 -5.08 0.39 16.50
N GLY A 121 -4.66 -0.77 17.01
CA GLY A 121 -4.89 -1.14 18.41
C GLY A 121 -6.36 -1.32 18.80
N GLY A 122 -7.29 -1.33 17.84
CA GLY A 122 -8.73 -1.34 18.10
C GLY A 122 -9.29 0.01 18.58
N GLU A 123 -8.52 1.09 18.50
CA GLU A 123 -8.96 2.44 18.90
C GLU A 123 -10.03 2.97 17.94
N ALA A 124 -11.11 3.52 18.48
CA ALA A 124 -12.21 4.05 17.67
C ALA A 124 -11.74 5.22 16.77
N PRO A 125 -12.38 5.45 15.62
CA PRO A 125 -12.11 6.62 14.79
C PRO A 125 -12.23 7.92 15.60
N ILE A 126 -11.32 8.88 15.38
CA ILE A 126 -11.29 10.15 16.13
C ILE A 126 -12.61 10.91 15.99
N GLN A 127 -13.20 10.91 14.79
CA GLN A 127 -14.47 11.60 14.55
C GLN A 127 -15.70 10.74 14.90
N GLY A 128 -15.50 9.51 15.39
CA GLY A 128 -16.58 8.58 15.72
C GLY A 128 -17.34 8.02 14.52
N ILE A 129 -16.80 8.20 13.31
CA ILE A 129 -17.35 7.69 12.05
C ILE A 129 -16.28 6.80 11.42
N GLY A 130 -16.65 5.57 11.06
CA GLY A 130 -15.74 4.65 10.38
C GLY A 130 -15.55 5.00 8.92
N ASP A 131 -14.39 4.62 8.37
CA ASP A 131 -14.10 4.77 6.95
C ASP A 131 -14.63 3.58 6.13
N GLU A 132 -14.87 3.84 4.85
CA GLU A 132 -15.12 2.84 3.81
C GLU A 132 -14.04 2.98 2.73
N VAL A 133 -13.55 1.83 2.24
CA VAL A 133 -12.63 1.78 1.11
C VAL A 133 -13.22 0.87 0.04
N ILE A 134 -13.35 1.40 -1.18
CA ILE A 134 -13.82 0.69 -2.35
C ILE A 134 -12.62 0.25 -3.19
N ILE A 135 -12.44 -1.06 -3.33
CA ILE A 135 -11.52 -1.65 -4.31
C ILE A 135 -12.34 -1.98 -5.56
N THR A 136 -12.13 -1.24 -6.63
CA THR A 136 -12.92 -1.38 -7.86
C THR A 136 -12.43 -2.52 -8.75
N SER A 137 -11.13 -2.80 -8.73
CA SER A 137 -10.58 -3.97 -9.42
C SER A 137 -9.25 -4.45 -8.81
N PHE A 138 -9.01 -5.75 -9.00
CA PHE A 138 -7.72 -6.38 -8.76
C PHE A 138 -7.41 -7.29 -9.96
N GLU A 139 -6.16 -7.22 -10.42
CA GLU A 139 -5.65 -8.00 -11.54
C GLU A 139 -4.25 -8.50 -11.15
N TYR A 140 -3.91 -9.70 -11.60
CA TYR A 140 -2.58 -10.30 -11.43
C TYR A 140 -2.19 -11.05 -12.71
N ALA A 141 -0.89 -11.08 -13.00
CA ALA A 141 -0.32 -11.80 -14.13
C ALA A 141 1.04 -12.41 -13.74
N TYR A 142 1.40 -13.52 -14.37
CA TYR A 142 2.69 -14.21 -14.25
C TYR A 142 3.61 -13.89 -15.42
#